data_AF-A0A561DYN3-F1
#
_entry.id   AF-A0A561DYN3-F1
#
_cell.length_a   1.000
_cell.length_b   1.000
_cell.length_c   1.000
_cell.angle_alpha   90.00
_cell.angle_beta   90.00
_cell.angle_gamma   90.00
#
_symmetry.space_group_name_H-M   'P 1'
#
loop_
_entity.id
_entity.type
_entity.pdbx_description
1 polymer ?
#
loop_
_entity_poly.entity_id
_entity_poly.type
_entity_poly.pdbx_seq_one_letter_code
_entity_poly.pdbx_strand_id
1 'polypeptide(L)'
;MTFTLSDWMLYTMWAVFGLMILDLLLGFLKSFWKGTLTSDFILGYLKDLLYYVIPLNFLISMFPIDPTGWILIAFFFVGGLGVAIKYLLDIIKKFK
;
A
#
# COMPACT_ATOMS: atom_id res chain seq x y z
N MET A 1 12.58 20.30 -12.72
CA MET A 1 12.79 18.85 -12.52
C MET A 1 11.81 18.12 -13.42
N THR A 2 12.29 17.24 -14.29
CA THR A 2 11.45 16.37 -15.13
C THR A 2 11.22 15.06 -14.41
N PHE A 3 9.96 14.74 -14.09
CA PHE A 3 9.60 13.45 -13.50
C PHE A 3 9.59 12.36 -14.56
N THR A 4 10.29 11.27 -14.31
CA THR A 4 10.31 10.07 -15.15
C THR A 4 9.23 9.09 -14.70
N LEU A 5 8.92 8.10 -15.55
CA LEU A 5 7.98 7.03 -15.20
C LEU A 5 8.42 6.25 -13.95
N SER A 6 9.73 6.03 -13.80
CA SER A 6 10.29 5.38 -12.62
C SER A 6 10.03 6.18 -11.34
N ASP A 7 10.07 7.51 -11.42
CA ASP A 7 9.77 8.38 -10.27
C ASP A 7 8.31 8.23 -9.83
N TRP A 8 7.37 8.17 -10.78
CA TRP A 8 5.95 7.94 -10.49
C TRP A 8 5.66 6.56 -9.90
N MET A 9 6.37 5.53 -10.37
CA MET A 9 6.27 4.19 -9.78
C MET A 9 6.77 4.17 -8.33
N LEU A 10 7.89 4.84 -8.08
CA LEU A 10 8.43 5.02 -6.74
C LEU A 10 7.45 5.78 -5.84
N TYR A 11 6.89 6.91 -6.30
CA TYR A 11 5.92 7.69 -5.53
C TYR A 11 4.64 6.91 -5.22
N THR A 12 4.22 6.01 -6.11
CA THR A 12 3.09 5.12 -5.86
C THR A 12 3.38 4.17 -4.70
N MET A 13 4.56 3.54 -4.68
CA MET A 13 4.97 2.70 -3.54
C MET A 13 5.09 3.50 -2.24
N TRP A 14 5.64 4.71 -2.31
CA TRP A 14 5.71 5.61 -1.15
C TRP A 14 4.32 5.96 -0.60
N ALA A 15 3.35 6.23 -1.48
CA ALA A 15 1.97 6.47 -1.06
C ALA A 15 1.35 5.24 -0.39
N VAL A 16 1.54 4.05 -0.98
CA VAL A 16 1.06 2.78 -0.40
C VAL A 16 1.66 2.55 0.98
N PHE A 17 3.00 2.56 1.11
CA PHE A 17 3.66 2.36 2.40
C PHE A 17 3.32 3.44 3.41
N GLY A 18 3.27 4.70 2.99
CA GLY A 18 2.93 5.82 3.84
C GLY A 18 1.53 5.66 4.43
N LEU A 19 0.53 5.35 3.61
CA LEU A 19 -0.84 5.14 4.08
C LEU A 19 -0.98 3.88 4.94
N MET A 20 -0.27 2.80 4.61
CA MET A 20 -0.21 1.60 5.44
C MET A 20 0.33 1.89 6.85
N ILE A 21 1.44 2.63 6.94
CA ILE A 21 2.07 2.98 8.22
C ILE A 21 1.17 3.95 8.99
N LEU A 22 0.58 4.94 8.33
CA LEU A 22 -0.35 5.87 8.97
C LEU A 22 -1.57 5.14 9.54
N ASP A 23 -2.14 4.21 8.78
CA ASP A 23 -3.24 3.38 9.25
C ASP A 23 -2.86 2.55 10.48
N LEU A 24 -1.66 1.94 10.46
CA LEU A 24 -1.11 1.20 11.58
C LEU A 24 -0.93 2.11 12.82
N LEU A 25 -0.31 3.27 12.68
CA LEU A 25 -0.05 4.18 13.81
C LEU A 25 -1.35 4.68 14.43
N LEU A 26 -2.32 5.11 13.60
CA LEU A 26 -3.61 5.60 14.08
C LEU A 26 -4.43 4.48 14.73
N GLY A 27 -4.42 3.29 14.14
CA GLY A 27 -5.05 2.11 14.72
C GLY A 27 -4.42 1.70 16.04
N PHE A 28 -3.09 1.72 16.12
CA PHE A 28 -2.34 1.41 17.33
C PHE A 28 -2.67 2.40 18.44
N LEU A 29 -2.58 3.71 18.17
CA LEU A 29 -2.94 4.76 19.12
C LEU A 29 -4.36 4.53 19.65
N LYS A 30 -5.36 4.41 18.76
CA LYS A 30 -6.77 4.24 19.17
C LYS A 30 -6.98 2.99 20.04
N SER A 31 -6.36 1.87 19.69
CA SER A 31 -6.46 0.62 20.45
C SER A 31 -5.69 0.65 21.77
N PHE A 32 -4.54 1.33 21.80
CA PHE A 32 -3.72 1.52 23.00
C PHE A 32 -4.48 2.31 24.07
N TRP A 33 -5.09 3.45 23.70
CA TRP A 33 -5.90 4.24 24.61
C TRP A 33 -7.16 3.51 25.11
N LYS A 34 -7.67 2.54 24.34
CA LYS A 34 -8.81 1.70 24.73
C LYS A 34 -8.42 0.43 25.50
N GLY A 35 -7.13 0.09 25.57
CA GLY A 35 -6.65 -1.15 26.18
C GLY A 35 -7.02 -2.44 25.43
N THR A 36 -7.43 -2.35 24.16
CA THR A 36 -7.93 -3.51 23.36
C THR A 36 -6.90 -4.01 22.35
N LEU A 37 -5.62 -3.96 22.70
CA LEU A 37 -4.55 -4.31 21.77
C LEU A 37 -4.41 -5.84 21.67
N THR A 38 -4.67 -6.39 20.48
CA THR A 38 -4.57 -7.84 20.22
C THR A 38 -3.45 -8.14 19.22
N SER A 39 -2.95 -9.39 19.22
CA SER A 39 -1.99 -9.87 18.21
C SER A 39 -2.53 -9.75 16.79
N ASP A 40 -3.85 -9.88 16.62
CA ASP A 40 -4.52 -9.82 15.32
C ASP A 40 -4.28 -8.48 14.61
N PHE A 41 -4.07 -7.41 15.37
CA PHE A 41 -3.75 -6.09 14.82
C PHE A 41 -2.43 -6.11 14.02
N ILE A 42 -1.37 -6.65 14.62
CA ILE A 42 -0.05 -6.72 13.98
C ILE A 42 -0.07 -7.76 12.86
N LEU A 43 -0.70 -8.92 13.10
CA LEU A 43 -0.81 -9.97 12.08
C LEU A 43 -1.61 -9.51 10.85
N GLY A 44 -2.67 -8.71 11.05
CA GLY A 44 -3.42 -8.10 9.97
C GLY A 44 -2.55 -7.18 9.10
N TYR A 45 -1.73 -6.34 9.72
CA TYR A 45 -0.79 -5.48 8.99
C TYR A 45 0.26 -6.28 8.19
N LEU A 46 0.87 -7.30 8.81
CA LEU A 46 1.85 -8.15 8.12
C LEU A 46 1.21 -8.92 6.96
N LYS A 47 -0.03 -9.39 7.15
CA LYS A 47 -0.82 -10.02 6.10
C LYS A 47 -1.05 -9.06 4.94
N ASP A 48 -1.48 -7.83 5.21
CA ASP A 48 -1.69 -6.84 4.17
C ASP A 48 -0.39 -6.50 3.41
N LEU A 49 0.75 -6.46 4.09
CA LEU A 49 2.06 -6.30 3.44
C LEU A 49 2.35 -7.46 2.48
N LEU A 50 2.08 -8.69 2.91
CA LEU A 50 2.23 -9.87 2.06
C LEU A 50 1.29 -9.85 0.85
N TYR A 51 0.02 -9.46 1.03
CA TYR A 51 -1.00 -9.57 -0.03
C TYR A 51 -1.13 -8.33 -0.91
N TYR A 52 -0.59 -7.18 -0.52
CA TYR A 52 -0.68 -5.95 -1.31
C TYR A 52 0.68 -5.50 -1.84
N VAL A 53 1.70 -5.44 -0.98
CA VAL A 53 3.01 -4.92 -1.36
C VAL A 53 3.80 -5.92 -2.19
N ILE A 54 3.82 -7.20 -1.81
CA ILE A 54 4.57 -8.21 -2.56
C ILE A 54 4.03 -8.37 -3.98
N PRO A 55 2.72 -8.47 -4.24
CA PRO A 55 2.20 -8.52 -5.61
C PRO A 55 2.57 -7.29 -6.43
N LEU A 56 2.57 -6.09 -5.84
CA LEU A 56 3.00 -4.88 -6.56
C LEU A 56 4.49 -4.92 -6.92
N ASN A 57 5.35 -5.36 -6.00
CA ASN A 57 6.77 -5.57 -6.28
C ASN A 57 7.00 -6.66 -7.35
N PHE A 58 6.18 -7.71 -7.33
CA PHE A 58 6.24 -8.78 -8.32
C PHE A 58 5.93 -8.25 -9.72
N LEU A 59 4.90 -7.42 -9.89
CA LEU A 59 4.57 -6.77 -11.16
C LEU A 59 5.75 -5.95 -11.71
N ILE A 60 6.45 -5.20 -10.85
CA ILE A 60 7.64 -4.44 -11.25
C ILE A 60 8.76 -5.38 -11.69
N SER A 61 9.02 -6.44 -10.92
CA SER A 61 10.10 -7.39 -11.22
C SER A 61 9.89 -8.15 -12.53
N MET A 62 8.64 -8.35 -12.92
CA MET A 62 8.26 -9.01 -14.17
C MET A 62 8.27 -8.09 -15.38
N PHE A 63 8.46 -6.77 -15.20
CA PHE A 63 8.40 -5.80 -16.30
C PHE A 63 9.17 -6.22 -17.58
N PRO A 64 10.38 -6.81 -17.51
CA PRO A 64 11.13 -7.23 -18.71
C PRO A 64 10.43 -8.28 -19.58
N ILE A 65 9.45 -9.02 -19.06
CA ILE A 65 8.72 -10.04 -19.81
C ILE A 65 7.52 -9.48 -20.57
N ASP A 66 7.13 -8.23 -20.33
CA ASP A 66 6.00 -7.58 -21.01
C ASP A 66 6.42 -7.07 -22.40
N PRO A 67 6.04 -7.76 -23.50
CA PRO A 67 6.43 -7.35 -24.84
C PRO A 67 5.76 -6.04 -25.27
N THR A 68 4.70 -5.61 -24.59
CA THR A 68 3.99 -4.36 -24.89
C THR A 68 4.62 -3.16 -24.18
N GLY A 69 5.34 -3.40 -23.08
CA GLY A 69 6.03 -2.39 -22.30
C GLY A 69 5.13 -1.46 -21.46
N TRP A 70 3.81 -1.70 -21.40
CA TRP A 70 2.89 -0.84 -20.64
C TRP A 70 1.81 -1.58 -19.83
N ILE A 71 1.51 -2.85 -20.14
CA ILE A 71 0.43 -3.60 -19.47
C ILE A 71 0.76 -3.79 -17.99
N LEU A 72 1.97 -4.28 -17.66
CA LEU A 72 2.35 -4.51 -16.27
C LEU A 72 2.47 -3.20 -15.48
N ILE A 73 2.86 -2.11 -16.14
CA ILE A 73 2.89 -0.77 -15.54
C ILE A 73 1.47 -0.28 -15.23
N ALA A 74 0.52 -0.46 -16.15
CA ALA A 74 -0.87 -0.11 -15.91
C ALA A 74 -1.47 -0.90 -14.74
N PHE A 75 -1.23 -2.22 -14.69
CA PHE A 75 -1.64 -3.06 -13.56
C PHE A 75 -1.00 -2.61 -12.24
N PHE A 76 0.28 -2.24 -12.26
CA PHE A 76 0.97 -1.71 -11.10
C PHE A 76 0.30 -0.42 -10.58
N PHE A 77 -0.01 0.55 -11.45
CA PHE A 77 -0.65 1.80 -11.02
C PHE A 77 -2.08 1.58 -10.53
N VAL A 78 -2.87 0.76 -11.23
CA VAL A 78 -4.24 0.43 -10.80
C VAL A 78 -4.23 -0.28 -9.45
N GLY A 79 -3.33 -1.26 -9.28
CA GLY A 79 -3.16 -1.96 -8.01
C GLY A 79 -2.70 -1.03 -6.89
N GLY A 80 -1.68 -0.22 -7.14
CA GLY A 80 -1.13 0.73 -6.18
C GLY A 80 -2.17 1.77 -5.73
N LEU A 81 -2.93 2.34 -6.67
CA LEU A 81 -4.04 3.23 -6.37
C LEU A 81 -5.15 2.52 -5.58
N GLY A 82 -5.49 1.29 -5.94
CA GLY A 82 -6.48 0.49 -5.21
C GLY A 82 -6.09 0.30 -3.75
N VAL A 83 -4.83 -0.03 -3.48
CA VAL A 83 -4.30 -0.18 -2.12
C VAL A 83 -4.28 1.15 -1.39
N ALA A 84 -3.83 2.23 -2.04
CA ALA A 84 -3.83 3.56 -1.45
C ALA A 84 -5.24 4.02 -1.05
N ILE A 85 -6.24 3.86 -1.94
CA ILE A 85 -7.63 4.21 -1.66
C ILE A 85 -8.18 3.36 -0.51
N LYS A 86 -7.89 2.05 -0.48
CA LYS A 86 -8.29 1.16 0.62
C LYS A 86 -7.82 1.70 1.97
N TYR A 87 -6.54 2.04 2.10
CA TYR A 87 -6.02 2.57 3.36
C TYR A 87 -6.52 3.98 3.68
N LEU A 88 -6.71 4.83 2.68
CA LEU A 88 -7.31 6.14 2.90
C LEU A 88 -8.72 6.02 3.50
N LEU A 89 -9.54 5.11 2.96
CA LEU A 89 -10.88 4.83 3.46
C LEU A 89 -10.85 4.23 4.88
N ASP A 90 -9.93 3.31 5.15
CA ASP A 90 -9.79 2.70 6.47
C ASP A 90 -9.36 3.73 7.53
N ILE A 91 -8.46 4.64 7.18
CA ILE A 91 -8.09 5.78 8.03
C ILE A 91 -9.31 6.66 8.30
N ILE A 92 -10.07 7.06 7.27
CA ILE A 92 -11.27 7.89 7.43
C ILE A 92 -12.30 7.21 8.34
N LYS A 93 -12.53 5.91 8.19
CA LYS A 93 -13.42 5.14 9.07
C LYS A 93 -12.97 5.12 10.53
N LYS A 94 -11.68 5.33 10.84
CA LYS A 94 -11.20 5.41 12.23
C LYS A 94 -11.55 6.74 12.90
N PHE A 95 -11.80 7.80 12.14
CA PHE A 95 -12.18 9.12 12.67
C PHE A 95 -13.68 9.36 12.71
N LYS A 96 -14.46 8.59 11.95
CA LYS A 96 -15.91 8.55 12.05
C LYS A 96 -16.35 7.68 13.23
#